data_AF-A0A946DW72-F1
#
_entry.id   AF-A0A946DW72-F1
#
_cell.length_a   1.000
_cell.length_b   1.000
_cell.length_c   1.000
_cell.angle_alpha   90.00
_cell.angle_beta   90.00
_cell.angle_gamma   90.00
#
_symmetry.space_group_name_H-M   'P 1'
#
loop_
_entity.id
_entity.type
_entity.pdbx_description
1 polymer ?
#
loop_
_entity_poly.entity_id
_entity_poly.type
_entity_poly.pdbx_seq_one_letter_code
_entity_poly.pdbx_strand_id
1 'polypeptide(L)'
;MNIELMKHVESIVRPIHAPGSQKLRMREELYSQLEQIYLEESGKQDDPQAALLAACERFGDAGELRKELQATVPAVIATTARMDQWIGGRRPGEPLLRYASRIGIRFGAIIAVTVTLLLLWANPGGGQSPPLSIAWSIIAAAGVLFGLNTFVITLCGNAAMAAIEWNDGRMRIHRKGQAALCVLAVGLMVGLSEVAVWLGTDSGYSLADAAILFLEVSLFSVVSFSAVVGLMAYDQRGLSAWNELELGSEQDRQAVAWHA
;
A
#
# COMPACT_ATOMS: atom_id res chain seq x y z
N MET A 1 25.00 -9.78 4.02
CA MET A 1 24.52 -9.06 2.84
C MET A 1 25.38 -7.82 2.64
N ASN A 2 26.00 -7.67 1.47
CA ASN A 2 26.78 -6.49 1.13
C ASN A 2 25.81 -5.36 0.75
N ILE A 3 25.78 -4.28 1.53
CA ILE A 3 24.82 -3.16 1.38
C ILE A 3 24.97 -2.48 0.02
N GLU A 4 26.18 -2.35 -0.51
CA GLU A 4 26.41 -1.69 -1.80
C GLU A 4 25.85 -2.50 -2.97
N LEU A 5 25.99 -3.83 -2.94
CA LEU A 5 25.34 -4.72 -3.91
C LEU A 5 23.81 -4.61 -3.85
N MET A 6 23.26 -4.55 -2.63
CA MET A 6 21.81 -4.38 -2.45
C MET A 6 21.31 -3.05 -3.02
N LYS A 7 22.05 -1.94 -2.79
CA LYS A 7 21.71 -0.62 -3.36
C LYS A 7 21.70 -0.66 -4.88
N HIS A 8 22.68 -1.32 -5.50
CA HIS A 8 22.74 -1.48 -6.95
C HIS A 8 21.51 -2.23 -7.48
N VAL A 9 21.18 -3.39 -6.91
CA VAL A 9 19.99 -4.19 -7.29
C VAL A 9 18.69 -3.41 -7.06
N GLU A 10 18.55 -2.73 -5.92
CA GLU A 10 17.37 -1.94 -5.60
C GLU A 10 17.18 -0.77 -6.58
N SER A 11 18.27 -0.20 -7.12
CA SER A 11 18.21 0.84 -8.17
C SER A 11 17.64 0.32 -9.50
N ILE A 12 17.83 -0.97 -9.80
CA ILE A 12 17.30 -1.66 -10.99
C ILE A 12 15.82 -1.98 -10.78
N VAL A 13 15.46 -2.58 -9.63
CA VAL A 13 14.13 -3.15 -9.38
C VAL A 13 13.10 -2.11 -8.90
N ARG A 14 13.51 -1.07 -8.14
CA ARG A 14 12.57 -0.08 -7.58
C ARG A 14 11.63 0.54 -8.62
N PRO A 15 12.10 0.95 -9.83
CA PRO A 15 11.24 1.57 -10.85
C PRO A 15 10.31 0.60 -11.59
N ILE A 16 10.47 -0.71 -11.44
CA ILE A 16 9.63 -1.70 -12.13
C ILE A 16 8.19 -1.59 -11.62
N HIS A 17 7.19 -1.68 -12.50
CA HIS A 17 5.78 -1.70 -12.10
C HIS A 17 5.35 -3.15 -11.85
N ALA A 18 5.57 -3.63 -10.63
CA ALA A 18 5.20 -4.97 -10.20
C ALA A 18 4.76 -4.98 -8.72
N PRO A 19 3.95 -5.97 -8.28
CA PRO A 19 3.61 -6.17 -6.87
C PRO A 19 4.85 -6.33 -5.99
N GLY A 20 4.73 -5.95 -4.71
CA GLY A 20 5.84 -6.00 -3.75
C GLY A 20 6.50 -7.37 -3.64
N SER A 21 5.70 -8.44 -3.61
CA SER A 21 6.19 -9.82 -3.58
C SER A 21 6.99 -10.22 -4.82
N GLN A 22 6.55 -9.81 -6.02
CA GLN A 22 7.28 -10.07 -7.26
C GLN A 22 8.58 -9.27 -7.31
N LYS A 23 8.58 -8.02 -6.85
CA LYS A 23 9.81 -7.21 -6.72
C LYS A 23 10.79 -7.82 -5.72
N LEU A 24 10.30 -8.36 -4.61
CA LEU A 24 11.15 -9.02 -3.61
C LEU A 24 11.89 -10.21 -4.24
N ARG A 25 11.18 -11.06 -4.97
CA ARG A 25 11.79 -12.19 -5.69
C ARG A 25 12.84 -11.72 -6.71
N MET A 26 12.54 -10.68 -7.49
CA MET A 26 13.50 -10.10 -8.43
C MET A 26 14.76 -9.58 -7.73
N ARG A 27 14.62 -8.93 -6.57
CA ARG A 27 15.76 -8.45 -5.79
C ARG A 27 16.62 -9.59 -5.27
N GLU A 28 16.00 -10.62 -4.70
CA GLU A 28 16.71 -11.79 -4.18
C GLU A 28 17.50 -12.51 -5.28
N GLU A 29 16.87 -12.70 -6.44
CA GLU A 29 17.50 -13.36 -7.60
C GLU A 29 18.69 -12.54 -8.15
N LEU A 30 18.48 -11.25 -8.41
CA LEU A 30 19.54 -10.37 -8.92
C LEU A 30 20.67 -10.20 -7.89
N TYR A 31 20.34 -10.11 -6.61
CA TYR A 31 21.34 -10.02 -5.55
C TYR A 31 22.18 -11.29 -5.47
N SER A 32 21.56 -12.47 -5.53
CA SER A 32 22.30 -13.73 -5.53
C SER A 32 23.28 -13.83 -6.70
N GLN A 33 22.86 -13.39 -7.89
CA GLN A 33 23.73 -13.40 -9.08
C GLN A 33 24.87 -12.38 -8.96
N LEU A 34 24.57 -11.16 -8.52
CA LEU A 34 25.56 -10.11 -8.35
C LEU A 34 26.55 -10.44 -7.22
N GLU A 35 26.10 -11.03 -6.12
CA GLU A 35 26.95 -11.49 -5.02
C GLU A 35 27.91 -12.59 -5.49
N GLN A 36 27.45 -13.52 -6.33
CA GLN A 36 28.32 -14.53 -6.92
C GLN A 36 29.42 -13.90 -7.80
N ILE A 37 29.08 -12.94 -8.66
CA ILE A 37 30.06 -12.22 -9.50
C ILE A 37 31.06 -11.46 -8.61
N TYR A 38 30.58 -10.78 -7.57
CA TYR A 38 31.43 -10.09 -6.61
C TYR A 38 32.42 -11.04 -5.93
N LEU A 39 31.98 -12.22 -5.51
CA LEU A 39 32.87 -13.22 -4.92
C LEU A 39 33.96 -13.67 -5.92
N GLU A 40 33.61 -13.87 -7.19
CA GLU A 40 34.58 -14.19 -8.25
C GLU A 40 35.60 -13.06 -8.47
N GLU A 41 35.17 -11.80 -8.51
CA GLU A 41 36.07 -10.66 -8.71
C GLU A 41 36.91 -10.36 -7.45
N SER A 42 36.37 -10.57 -6.25
CA SER A 42 37.10 -10.43 -4.98
C SER A 42 38.24 -11.46 -4.84
N GLY A 43 38.14 -12.60 -5.53
CA GLY A 43 39.24 -13.56 -5.60
C GLY A 43 40.36 -13.16 -6.56
N LYS A 44 40.12 -12.16 -7.43
CA LYS A 44 41.09 -11.68 -8.44
C LYS A 44 41.74 -10.36 -8.03
N GLN A 45 41.10 -9.59 -7.15
CA GLN A 45 41.51 -8.24 -6.79
C GLN A 45 41.64 -8.11 -5.27
N ASP A 46 42.72 -7.50 -4.80
CA ASP A 46 42.94 -7.29 -3.36
C ASP A 46 42.09 -6.15 -2.77
N ASP A 47 41.61 -5.22 -3.61
CA ASP A 47 40.78 -4.09 -3.19
C ASP A 47 39.27 -4.43 -3.31
N PRO A 48 38.52 -4.47 -2.18
CA PRO A 48 37.08 -4.72 -2.19
C PRO A 48 36.28 -3.73 -3.04
N GLN A 49 36.72 -2.47 -3.13
CA GLN A 49 36.02 -1.45 -3.92
C GLN A 49 36.22 -1.68 -5.42
N ALA A 50 37.43 -2.03 -5.83
CA ALA A 50 37.71 -2.41 -7.22
C ALA A 50 36.91 -3.67 -7.61
N ALA A 51 36.83 -4.67 -6.72
CA ALA A 51 36.03 -5.89 -6.96
C ALA A 51 34.53 -5.57 -7.09
N LEU A 52 34.02 -4.64 -6.27
CA LEU A 52 32.63 -4.16 -6.35
C LEU A 52 32.34 -3.51 -7.72
N LEU A 53 33.23 -2.62 -8.18
CA LEU A 53 33.08 -1.92 -9.46
C LEU A 53 33.13 -2.92 -10.63
N ALA A 54 34.12 -3.82 -10.63
CA ALA A 54 34.24 -4.86 -11.65
C ALA A 54 33.03 -5.81 -11.67
N ALA A 55 32.48 -6.14 -10.50
CA ALA A 55 31.26 -6.94 -10.41
C ALA A 55 30.04 -6.22 -10.98
N CYS A 56 29.86 -4.93 -10.66
CA CYS A 56 28.78 -4.12 -11.23
C CYS A 56 28.91 -3.98 -12.75
N GLU A 57 30.12 -3.74 -13.26
CA GLU A 57 30.38 -3.64 -14.69
C GLU A 57 30.06 -4.95 -15.42
N ARG A 58 30.49 -6.09 -14.87
CA ARG A 58 30.23 -7.42 -15.42
C ARG A 58 28.77 -7.85 -15.31
N PHE A 59 28.03 -7.32 -14.33
CA PHE A 59 26.60 -7.58 -14.17
C PHE A 59 25.76 -6.97 -15.30
N GLY A 60 26.26 -5.90 -15.92
CA GLY A 60 25.67 -5.27 -17.11
C GLY A 60 25.02 -3.92 -16.84
N ASP A 61 24.45 -3.32 -17.90
CA ASP A 61 23.78 -2.03 -17.78
C ASP A 61 22.46 -2.13 -17.00
N ALA A 62 22.35 -1.32 -15.94
CA ALA A 62 21.16 -1.29 -15.09
C ALA A 62 19.89 -0.87 -15.84
N GLY A 63 20.00 -0.06 -16.89
CA GLY A 63 18.89 0.38 -17.72
C GLY A 63 18.36 -0.73 -18.62
N GLU A 64 19.24 -1.53 -19.24
CA GLU A 64 18.90 -2.70 -20.04
C GLU A 64 18.26 -3.80 -19.18
N LEU A 65 18.89 -4.17 -18.06
CA LEU A 65 18.33 -5.15 -17.11
C LEU A 65 16.94 -4.74 -16.64
N ARG A 66 16.72 -3.44 -16.35
CA ARG A 66 15.40 -2.93 -15.97
C ARG A 66 14.36 -3.13 -17.09
N LYS A 67 14.72 -2.87 -18.35
CA LYS A 67 13.81 -3.06 -19.49
C LYS A 67 13.44 -4.53 -19.65
N GLU A 68 14.41 -5.42 -19.55
CA GLU A 68 14.20 -6.87 -19.65
C GLU A 68 13.30 -7.37 -18.51
N LEU A 69 13.61 -7.01 -17.26
CA LEU A 69 12.79 -7.37 -16.11
C LEU A 69 11.36 -6.82 -16.22
N GLN A 70 11.19 -5.58 -16.65
CA GLN A 70 9.86 -5.01 -16.86
C GLN A 70 9.08 -5.75 -17.97
N ALA A 71 9.76 -6.26 -18.99
CA ALA A 71 9.15 -7.07 -20.05
C ALA A 71 8.70 -8.47 -19.55
N THR A 72 9.30 -8.98 -18.46
CA THR A 72 8.82 -10.22 -17.81
C THR A 72 7.52 -10.04 -17.02
N VAL A 73 7.11 -8.80 -16.73
CA VAL A 73 5.89 -8.51 -15.97
C VAL A 73 4.69 -8.43 -16.92
N PRO A 74 3.63 -9.25 -16.72
CA PRO A 74 2.42 -9.15 -17.53
C PRO A 74 1.82 -7.74 -17.50
N ALA A 75 1.40 -7.24 -18.66
CA ALA A 75 0.89 -5.86 -18.80
C ALA A 75 -0.29 -5.54 -17.88
N VAL A 76 -1.17 -6.52 -17.63
CA VAL A 76 -2.30 -6.38 -16.68
C VAL A 76 -1.78 -6.12 -15.27
N ILE A 77 -0.78 -6.89 -14.82
CA ILE A 77 -0.16 -6.75 -13.49
C ILE A 77 0.60 -5.42 -13.37
N ALA A 78 1.32 -5.02 -14.42
CA ALA A 78 2.00 -3.73 -14.45
C ALA A 78 1.02 -2.55 -14.35
N THR A 79 -0.15 -2.69 -15.01
CA THR A 79 -1.20 -1.67 -14.97
C THR A 79 -1.85 -1.59 -13.59
N THR A 80 -2.16 -2.72 -12.95
CA THR A 80 -2.72 -2.73 -11.59
C THR A 80 -1.71 -2.17 -10.59
N ALA A 81 -0.43 -2.55 -10.67
CA ALA A 81 0.61 -2.00 -9.80
C ALA A 81 0.78 -0.47 -9.98
N ARG A 82 0.65 0.03 -11.21
CA ARG A 82 0.66 1.47 -11.49
C ARG A 82 -0.57 2.17 -10.90
N MET A 83 -1.75 1.56 -11.01
CA MET A 83 -2.97 2.08 -10.39
C MET A 83 -2.85 2.10 -8.86
N ASP A 84 -2.36 1.03 -8.25
CA ASP A 84 -2.15 0.94 -6.79
C ASP A 84 -1.18 2.02 -6.30
N GLN A 85 -0.07 2.24 -7.02
CA GLN A 85 0.87 3.30 -6.68
C GLN A 85 0.25 4.70 -6.86
N TRP A 86 -0.57 4.89 -7.89
CA TRP A 86 -1.24 6.17 -8.13
C TRP A 86 -2.31 6.47 -7.06
N ILE A 87 -3.11 5.47 -6.67
CA ILE A 87 -4.22 5.60 -5.71
C ILE A 87 -3.69 5.63 -4.28
N GLY A 88 -2.93 4.60 -3.89
CA GLY A 88 -2.52 4.31 -2.52
C GLY A 88 -1.04 4.54 -2.22
N GLY A 89 -0.19 4.86 -3.20
CA GLY A 89 1.23 5.12 -2.93
C GLY A 89 1.43 6.38 -2.09
N ARG A 90 2.17 6.30 -0.98
CA ARG A 90 2.63 7.46 -0.21
C ARG A 90 3.82 8.11 -0.90
N ARG A 91 3.83 9.44 -1.04
CA ARG A 91 4.97 10.16 -1.64
C ARG A 91 6.09 10.32 -0.62
N PRO A 92 7.37 10.30 -1.03
CA PRO A 92 8.49 10.61 -0.14
C PRO A 92 8.29 11.97 0.55
N GLY A 93 8.52 12.04 1.87
CA GLY A 93 8.34 13.27 2.65
C GLY A 93 6.89 13.71 2.91
N GLU A 94 5.89 12.99 2.39
CA GLU A 94 4.49 13.35 2.59
C GLU A 94 4.06 13.06 4.04
N PRO A 95 3.53 14.05 4.79
CA PRO A 95 3.05 13.81 6.15
C PRO A 95 1.87 12.85 6.15
N LEU A 96 1.80 11.98 7.17
CA LEU A 96 0.80 10.90 7.26
C LEU A 96 -0.64 11.43 7.13
N LEU A 97 -0.93 12.58 7.74
CA LEU A 97 -2.26 13.20 7.68
C LEU A 97 -2.66 13.58 6.25
N ARG A 98 -1.76 14.23 5.48
CA ARG A 98 -2.01 14.61 4.08
C ARG A 98 -2.21 13.37 3.21
N TYR A 99 -1.39 12.34 3.43
CA TYR A 99 -1.51 11.06 2.74
C TYR A 99 -2.88 10.40 3.01
N ALA A 100 -3.28 10.27 4.27
CA ALA A 100 -4.56 9.71 4.66
C ALA A 100 -5.73 10.52 4.08
N SER A 101 -5.67 11.86 4.12
CA SER A 101 -6.70 12.72 3.54
C SER A 101 -6.81 12.53 2.02
N ARG A 102 -5.69 12.44 1.30
CA ARG A 102 -5.69 12.20 -0.15
C ARG A 102 -6.35 10.86 -0.49
N ILE A 103 -6.01 9.80 0.23
CA ILE A 103 -6.62 8.49 0.02
C ILE A 103 -8.11 8.54 0.33
N GLY A 104 -8.50 9.09 1.49
CA GLY A 104 -9.90 9.24 1.88
C GLY A 104 -10.73 9.97 0.84
N ILE A 105 -10.25 11.11 0.34
CA ILE A 105 -10.94 11.89 -0.72
C ILE A 105 -11.10 11.07 -2.00
N ARG A 106 -10.04 10.38 -2.44
CA ARG A 106 -10.09 9.57 -3.68
C ARG A 106 -11.07 8.42 -3.56
N PHE A 107 -11.02 7.66 -2.47
CA PHE A 107 -11.94 6.54 -2.25
C PHE A 107 -13.38 7.03 -2.08
N GLY A 108 -13.60 8.12 -1.35
CA GLY A 108 -14.92 8.75 -1.26
C GLY A 108 -15.47 9.15 -2.63
N ALA A 109 -14.64 9.76 -3.49
CA ALA A 109 -15.03 10.12 -4.85
C ALA A 109 -15.33 8.89 -5.73
N ILE A 110 -14.50 7.85 -5.66
CA ILE A 110 -14.71 6.58 -6.40
C ILE A 110 -16.04 5.95 -5.98
N ILE A 111 -16.34 5.90 -4.68
CA ILE A 111 -17.61 5.37 -4.17
C ILE A 111 -18.79 6.22 -4.63
N ALA A 112 -18.70 7.55 -4.54
CA ALA A 112 -19.77 8.43 -5.01
C ALA A 112 -20.07 8.24 -6.51
N VAL A 113 -19.04 8.14 -7.34
CA VAL A 113 -19.18 7.85 -8.79
C VAL A 113 -19.82 6.47 -8.99
N THR A 114 -19.37 5.46 -8.26
CA THR A 114 -19.90 4.09 -8.38
C THR A 114 -21.37 4.03 -8.01
N VAL A 115 -21.77 4.62 -6.88
CA VAL A 115 -23.18 4.70 -6.45
C VAL A 115 -24.01 5.47 -7.48
N THR A 116 -23.49 6.56 -8.04
CA THR A 116 -24.16 7.30 -9.12
C THR A 116 -24.42 6.42 -10.33
N LEU A 117 -23.40 5.67 -10.80
CA LEU A 117 -23.53 4.76 -11.93
C LEU A 117 -24.54 3.64 -11.66
N LEU A 118 -24.55 3.08 -10.45
CA LEU A 118 -25.52 2.06 -10.05
C LEU A 118 -26.95 2.60 -10.04
N LEU A 119 -27.16 3.82 -9.54
CA LEU A 119 -28.48 4.46 -9.53
C LEU A 119 -28.99 4.76 -10.95
N LEU A 120 -28.09 5.19 -11.85
CA LEU A 120 -28.40 5.39 -13.27
C LEU A 120 -28.74 4.06 -13.96
N TRP A 121 -27.95 3.01 -13.69
CA TRP A 121 -28.18 1.68 -14.26
C TRP A 121 -29.48 1.03 -13.77
N ALA A 122 -29.85 1.24 -12.50
CA ALA A 122 -31.09 0.73 -11.93
C ALA A 122 -32.35 1.44 -12.46
N ASN A 123 -32.23 2.60 -13.11
CA ASN A 123 -33.36 3.40 -13.59
C ASN A 123 -33.25 3.78 -15.08
N PRO A 124 -33.15 2.81 -16.01
CA PRO A 124 -32.91 3.09 -17.43
C PRO A 124 -34.09 3.77 -18.14
N GLY A 125 -35.30 3.70 -17.57
CA GLY A 125 -36.55 4.14 -18.20
C GLY A 125 -37.21 5.39 -17.61
N GLY A 126 -36.61 6.07 -16.62
CA GLY A 126 -37.15 7.30 -16.01
C GLY A 126 -38.53 7.18 -15.35
N GLY A 127 -39.09 5.96 -15.21
CA GLY A 127 -40.50 5.76 -14.89
C GLY A 127 -40.89 6.09 -13.45
N GLN A 128 -40.02 5.85 -12.47
CA GLN A 128 -40.25 6.10 -11.05
C GLN A 128 -38.91 6.31 -10.30
N SER A 129 -38.06 7.20 -10.79
CA SER A 129 -36.82 7.50 -10.06
C SER A 129 -37.17 8.09 -8.68
N PRO A 130 -36.50 7.67 -7.59
CA PRO A 130 -36.62 8.37 -6.32
C PRO A 130 -36.37 9.87 -6.54
N PRO A 131 -36.97 10.76 -5.72
CA PRO A 131 -36.71 12.19 -5.81
C PRO A 131 -35.20 12.42 -5.90
N LEU A 132 -34.73 13.16 -6.90
CA LEU A 132 -33.31 13.44 -7.11
C LEU A 132 -32.63 13.94 -5.83
N SER A 133 -33.37 14.66 -4.98
CA SER A 133 -32.92 15.10 -3.65
C SER A 133 -32.52 13.95 -2.71
N ILE A 134 -33.26 12.84 -2.69
CA ILE A 134 -32.94 11.65 -1.88
C ILE A 134 -31.71 10.94 -2.45
N ALA A 135 -31.67 10.75 -3.77
CA ALA A 135 -30.54 10.12 -4.45
C ALA A 135 -29.22 10.88 -4.19
N TRP A 136 -29.22 12.21 -4.31
CA TRP A 136 -28.04 13.03 -4.03
C TRP A 136 -27.60 12.96 -2.57
N SER A 137 -28.54 12.91 -1.64
CA SER A 137 -28.23 12.78 -0.21
C SER A 137 -27.56 11.44 0.09
N ILE A 138 -28.04 10.34 -0.50
CA ILE A 138 -27.43 9.01 -0.37
C ILE A 138 -26.02 8.99 -0.99
N ILE A 139 -25.86 9.53 -2.20
CA ILE A 139 -24.54 9.60 -2.87
C ILE A 139 -23.55 10.40 -2.02
N ALA A 140 -23.96 11.56 -1.52
CA ALA A 140 -23.12 12.41 -0.68
C ALA A 140 -22.76 11.73 0.64
N ALA A 141 -23.74 11.14 1.32
CA ALA A 141 -23.52 10.42 2.58
C ALA A 141 -22.56 9.24 2.38
N ALA A 142 -22.79 8.41 1.35
CA ALA A 142 -21.92 7.29 1.03
C ALA A 142 -20.49 7.75 0.71
N GLY A 143 -20.31 8.74 -0.17
CA GLY A 143 -18.99 9.26 -0.52
C GLY A 143 -18.23 9.82 0.69
N VAL A 144 -18.91 10.60 1.55
CA VAL A 144 -18.30 11.20 2.74
C VAL A 144 -17.94 10.13 3.79
N LEU A 145 -18.87 9.22 4.09
CA LEU A 145 -18.65 8.18 5.11
C LEU A 145 -17.57 7.19 4.69
N PHE A 146 -17.58 6.73 3.43
CA PHE A 146 -16.51 5.87 2.92
C PHE A 146 -15.17 6.59 2.88
N GLY A 147 -15.14 7.87 2.49
CA GLY A 147 -13.91 8.65 2.51
C GLY A 147 -13.34 8.83 3.92
N LEU A 148 -14.22 9.09 4.91
CA LEU A 148 -13.84 9.23 6.30
C LEU A 148 -13.38 7.90 6.92
N ASN A 149 -14.08 6.80 6.65
CA ASN A 149 -13.65 5.46 7.06
C ASN A 149 -12.27 5.13 6.50
N THR A 150 -12.06 5.37 5.20
CA THR A 150 -10.76 5.13 4.56
C THR A 150 -9.64 5.98 5.19
N PHE A 151 -9.93 7.24 5.52
CA PHE A 151 -9.01 8.12 6.23
C PHE A 151 -8.62 7.55 7.61
N VAL A 152 -9.61 7.15 8.41
CA VAL A 152 -9.38 6.57 9.75
C VAL A 152 -8.62 5.25 9.66
N ILE A 153 -9.03 4.35 8.76
CA ILE A 153 -8.33 3.07 8.49
C ILE A 153 -6.88 3.31 8.11
N THR A 154 -6.59 4.32 7.28
CA THR A 154 -5.22 4.63 6.88
C THR A 154 -4.36 5.12 8.06
N LEU A 155 -4.90 6.00 8.91
CA LEU A 155 -4.21 6.49 10.10
C LEU A 155 -3.97 5.38 11.12
N CYS A 156 -5.04 4.65 11.46
CA CYS A 156 -5.00 3.54 12.41
C CYS A 156 -4.13 2.40 11.90
N GLY A 157 -4.15 2.11 10.59
CA GLY A 157 -3.31 1.09 9.96
C GLY A 157 -1.83 1.43 10.11
N ASN A 158 -1.43 2.66 9.75
CA ASN A 158 -0.04 3.08 9.91
C ASN A 158 0.39 3.09 11.39
N ALA A 159 -0.48 3.53 12.30
CA ALA A 159 -0.20 3.54 13.74
C ALA A 159 -0.09 2.12 14.33
N ALA A 160 -0.96 1.19 13.90
CA ALA A 160 -0.93 -0.20 14.31
C ALA A 160 0.32 -0.92 13.78
N MET A 161 0.70 -0.66 12.52
CA MET A 161 1.94 -1.19 11.93
C MET A 161 3.17 -0.71 12.68
N ALA A 162 3.23 0.57 13.10
CA ALA A 162 4.33 1.09 13.91
C ALA A 162 4.39 0.50 15.35
N ALA A 163 3.32 -0.14 15.81
CA ALA A 163 3.28 -0.85 17.09
C ALA A 163 3.76 -2.31 16.97
N ILE A 164 3.95 -2.82 15.75
CA ILE A 164 4.42 -4.17 15.46
C ILE A 164 5.91 -4.12 15.13
N GLU A 165 6.69 -4.89 15.86
CA GLU A 165 8.10 -5.11 15.61
C GLU A 165 8.33 -6.58 15.28
N TRP A 166 9.20 -6.85 14.31
CA TRP A 166 9.59 -8.20 13.97
C TRP A 166 10.97 -8.52 14.53
N ASN A 167 11.05 -9.46 15.48
CA ASN A 167 12.31 -9.85 16.10
C ASN A 167 12.47 -11.38 16.10
N ASP A 168 13.60 -11.88 15.60
CA ASP A 168 13.95 -13.32 15.55
C ASP A 168 12.85 -14.24 15.00
N GLY A 169 12.18 -13.82 13.93
CA GLY A 169 11.11 -14.64 13.34
C GLY A 169 9.80 -14.65 14.13
N ARG A 170 9.67 -13.84 15.19
CA ARG A 170 8.44 -13.70 15.98
C ARG A 170 7.91 -12.26 15.89
N MET A 171 6.61 -12.15 15.63
CA MET A 171 5.90 -10.88 15.70
C MET A 171 5.74 -10.47 17.18
N ARG A 172 6.25 -9.29 17.54
CA ARG A 172 6.06 -8.70 18.88
C ARG A 172 5.33 -7.38 18.74
N ILE A 173 4.23 -7.22 19.47
CA ILE A 173 3.50 -5.96 19.56
C ILE A 173 4.03 -5.21 20.79
N HIS A 174 4.88 -4.19 20.59
CA HIS A 174 5.50 -3.45 21.70
C HIS A 174 4.51 -2.49 22.37
N ARG A 175 3.61 -1.88 21.59
CA ARG A 175 2.55 -0.98 22.06
C ARG A 175 1.16 -1.62 21.91
N LYS A 176 0.90 -2.67 22.70
CA LYS A 176 -0.38 -3.42 22.67
C LYS A 176 -1.61 -2.51 22.82
N GLY A 177 -1.56 -1.54 23.74
CA GLY A 177 -2.67 -0.61 23.95
C GLY A 177 -2.96 0.28 22.74
N GLN A 178 -1.92 0.78 22.05
CA GLN A 178 -2.10 1.58 20.83
C GLN A 178 -2.68 0.74 19.70
N ALA A 179 -2.18 -0.49 19.50
CA ALA A 179 -2.70 -1.40 18.48
C ALA A 179 -4.18 -1.74 18.74
N ALA A 180 -4.52 -2.10 19.99
CA ALA A 180 -5.90 -2.38 20.39
C ALA A 180 -6.82 -1.16 20.19
N LEU A 181 -6.36 0.03 20.58
CA LEU A 181 -7.12 1.28 20.39
C LEU A 181 -7.36 1.57 18.90
N CYS A 182 -6.36 1.36 18.03
CA CYS A 182 -6.51 1.57 16.59
C CYS A 182 -7.53 0.60 15.98
N VAL A 183 -7.46 -0.68 16.36
CA VAL A 183 -8.40 -1.72 15.90
C VAL A 183 -9.84 -1.39 16.34
N LEU A 184 -10.01 -1.04 17.62
CA LEU A 184 -11.33 -0.66 18.15
C LEU A 184 -11.86 0.62 17.50
N ALA A 185 -11.02 1.64 17.30
CA ALA A 185 -11.42 2.89 16.65
C ALA A 185 -11.94 2.65 15.22
N VAL A 186 -11.27 1.79 14.44
CA VAL A 186 -11.74 1.39 13.11
C VAL A 186 -13.09 0.69 13.19
N GLY A 187 -13.23 -0.31 14.09
CA GLY A 187 -14.49 -1.03 14.28
C GLY A 187 -15.67 -0.10 14.58
N LEU A 188 -15.51 0.74 15.60
CA LEU A 188 -16.55 1.69 16.03
C LEU A 188 -16.90 2.69 14.92
N MET A 189 -15.90 3.21 14.20
CA MET A 189 -16.12 4.20 13.13
C MET A 189 -16.90 3.60 11.95
N VAL A 190 -16.56 2.38 11.53
CA VAL A 190 -17.27 1.68 10.45
C VAL A 190 -18.69 1.33 10.89
N GLY A 191 -18.87 0.81 12.11
CA GLY A 191 -20.19 0.52 12.67
C GLY A 191 -21.09 1.77 12.75
N LEU A 192 -20.55 2.90 13.24
CA LEU A 192 -21.29 4.17 13.32
C LEU A 192 -21.68 4.67 11.93
N SER A 193 -20.78 4.55 10.95
CA SER A 193 -21.05 4.95 9.57
C SER A 193 -22.18 4.14 8.96
N GLU A 194 -22.20 2.83 9.18
CA GLU A 194 -23.24 1.96 8.66
C GLU A 194 -24.61 2.32 9.26
N VAL A 195 -24.69 2.48 10.59
CA VAL A 195 -25.92 2.93 11.26
C VAL A 195 -26.39 4.28 10.72
N ALA A 196 -25.48 5.22 10.48
CA ALA A 196 -25.82 6.53 9.93
C ALA A 196 -26.45 6.44 8.52
N VAL A 197 -25.95 5.53 7.67
CA VAL A 197 -26.56 5.27 6.35
C VAL A 197 -27.97 4.72 6.49
N TRP A 198 -28.19 3.75 7.38
CA TRP A 198 -29.49 3.12 7.57
C TRP A 198 -30.53 4.05 8.20
N LEU A 199 -30.14 4.85 9.19
CA LEU A 199 -31.02 5.86 9.77
C LEU A 199 -31.37 6.97 8.76
N GLY A 200 -30.44 7.30 7.85
CA GLY A 200 -30.67 8.31 6.81
C GLY A 200 -31.58 7.85 5.66
N THR A 201 -31.86 6.55 5.54
CA THR A 201 -32.65 5.98 4.45
C THR A 201 -34.12 5.71 4.80
N ASP A 202 -34.61 6.26 5.93
CA ASP A 202 -36.00 6.17 6.41
C ASP A 202 -36.57 4.74 6.41
N SER A 203 -35.77 3.83 6.96
CA SER A 203 -35.95 2.39 6.81
C SER A 203 -36.87 1.76 7.87
N GLY A 204 -37.47 2.56 8.76
CA GLY A 204 -38.32 2.06 9.85
C GLY A 204 -37.56 1.27 10.93
N TYR A 205 -36.23 1.38 10.99
CA TYR A 205 -35.41 0.65 11.95
C TYR A 205 -35.69 1.05 13.39
N SER A 206 -35.87 0.08 14.27
CA SER A 206 -35.90 0.33 15.70
C SER A 206 -34.49 0.63 16.21
N LEU A 207 -34.40 1.29 17.38
CA LEU A 207 -33.11 1.53 18.04
C LEU A 207 -32.41 0.21 18.42
N ALA A 208 -33.17 -0.86 18.66
CA ALA A 208 -32.63 -2.18 18.91
C ALA A 208 -31.96 -2.77 17.65
N ASP A 209 -32.61 -2.64 16.49
CA ASP A 209 -32.06 -3.12 15.22
C ASP A 209 -30.78 -2.34 14.85
N ALA A 210 -30.78 -1.02 15.06
CA ALA A 210 -29.59 -0.20 14.87
C ALA A 210 -28.43 -0.60 15.79
N ALA A 211 -28.71 -0.96 17.04
CA ALA A 211 -27.69 -1.43 17.98
C ALA A 211 -27.12 -2.80 17.59
N ILE A 212 -27.96 -3.72 17.10
CA ILE A 212 -27.51 -5.03 16.60
C ILE A 212 -26.61 -4.84 15.39
N LEU A 213 -27.05 -4.08 14.39
CA LEU A 213 -26.28 -3.78 13.19
C LEU A 213 -24.93 -3.14 13.52
N PHE A 214 -24.92 -2.18 14.45
CA PHE A 214 -23.70 -1.54 14.92
C PHE A 214 -22.69 -2.55 15.47
N LEU A 215 -23.15 -3.46 16.34
CA LEU A 215 -22.28 -4.44 17.00
C LEU A 215 -21.73 -5.45 15.98
N GLU A 216 -22.56 -5.93 15.07
CA GLU A 216 -22.15 -6.88 14.02
C GLU A 216 -21.08 -6.28 13.11
N VAL A 217 -21.34 -5.08 12.58
CA VAL A 217 -20.43 -4.39 11.65
C VAL A 217 -19.14 -3.99 12.36
N SER A 218 -19.22 -3.53 13.61
CA SER A 218 -18.05 -3.18 14.41
C SER A 218 -17.17 -4.39 14.66
N LEU A 219 -17.76 -5.51 15.10
CA LEU A 219 -17.02 -6.75 15.38
C LEU A 219 -16.36 -7.30 14.12
N PHE A 220 -17.09 -7.38 13.01
CA PHE A 220 -16.56 -7.82 11.73
C PHE A 220 -15.39 -6.95 11.26
N SER A 221 -15.52 -5.63 11.41
CA SER A 221 -14.49 -4.66 11.04
C SER A 221 -13.23 -4.78 11.91
N VAL A 222 -13.38 -5.03 13.22
CA VAL A 222 -12.26 -5.31 14.13
C VAL A 222 -11.47 -6.54 13.68
N VAL A 223 -12.17 -7.65 13.40
CA VAL A 223 -11.55 -8.91 12.97
C VAL A 223 -10.85 -8.72 11.62
N SER A 224 -11.54 -8.14 10.64
CA SER A 224 -11.02 -7.93 9.29
C SER A 224 -9.81 -7.01 9.28
N PHE A 225 -9.89 -5.87 9.99
CA PHE A 225 -8.78 -4.93 10.09
C PHE A 225 -7.56 -5.54 10.80
N SER A 226 -7.78 -6.32 11.86
CA SER A 226 -6.69 -7.03 12.55
C SER A 226 -6.00 -8.05 11.64
N ALA A 227 -6.77 -8.81 10.85
CA ALA A 227 -6.23 -9.74 9.87
C ALA A 227 -5.41 -9.02 8.79
N VAL A 228 -5.93 -7.92 8.23
CA VAL A 228 -5.22 -7.10 7.24
C VAL A 228 -3.92 -6.54 7.80
N VAL A 229 -3.92 -5.95 9.00
CA VAL A 229 -2.70 -5.43 9.64
C VAL A 229 -1.69 -6.56 9.87
N GLY A 230 -2.14 -7.74 10.32
CA GLY A 230 -1.27 -8.91 10.50
C GLY A 230 -0.62 -9.38 9.20
N LEU A 231 -1.40 -9.46 8.11
CA LEU A 231 -0.90 -9.82 6.78
C LEU A 231 0.07 -8.76 6.22
N MET A 232 -0.24 -7.48 6.39
CA MET A 232 0.65 -6.38 5.98
C MET A 232 1.96 -6.41 6.77
N ALA A 233 1.91 -6.66 8.08
CA ALA A 233 3.12 -6.81 8.91
C ALA A 233 3.98 -8.00 8.47
N TYR A 234 3.34 -9.10 8.08
CA TYR A 234 4.02 -10.26 7.53
C TYR A 234 4.71 -9.95 6.19
N ASP A 235 4.03 -9.27 5.26
CA ASP A 235 4.59 -8.89 3.96
C ASP A 235 5.76 -7.88 4.11
N GLN A 236 5.63 -6.90 5.01
CA GLN A 236 6.70 -5.92 5.26
C GLN A 236 7.98 -6.54 5.82
N ARG A 237 7.92 -7.70 6.48
CA ARG A 237 9.09 -8.39 7.02
C ARG A 237 10.15 -8.66 5.94
N GLY A 238 9.74 -9.12 4.76
CA GLY A 238 10.67 -9.40 3.66
C GLY A 238 11.21 -8.13 3.01
N LEU A 239 10.45 -7.05 3.10
CA LEU A 239 10.75 -5.79 2.43
C LEU A 239 11.59 -4.82 3.28
N SER A 240 11.63 -4.95 4.61
CA SER A 240 12.29 -3.97 5.50
C SER A 240 13.76 -3.77 5.17
N ALA A 241 14.50 -4.87 4.99
CA ALA A 241 15.93 -4.83 4.63
C ALA A 241 16.20 -4.08 3.31
N TRP A 242 15.24 -4.09 2.38
CA TRP A 242 15.34 -3.39 1.09
C TRP A 242 14.83 -1.95 1.16
N ASN A 243 13.80 -1.69 1.97
CA ASN A 243 13.18 -0.38 2.11
C ASN A 243 14.04 0.59 2.93
N GLU A 244 14.85 0.07 3.86
CA GLU A 244 15.80 0.86 4.67
C GLU A 244 17.04 1.29 3.88
N LEU A 245 17.24 0.77 2.66
CA LEU A 245 18.33 1.20 1.81
C LEU A 245 18.11 2.65 1.35
N GLU A 246 18.90 3.54 1.92
CA GLU A 246 19.14 4.88 1.37
C GLU A 246 19.90 4.72 0.06
N LEU A 247 19.15 4.59 -1.04
CA LEU A 247 19.66 4.92 -2.35
C LEU A 247 19.92 6.42 -2.29
N GLY A 248 21.20 6.83 -2.32
CA GLY A 248 21.63 8.22 -2.29
C GLY A 248 20.74 9.15 -3.13
N SER A 249 20.76 10.44 -2.79
CA SER A 249 19.84 11.45 -3.31
C SER A 249 19.74 11.33 -4.84
N GLU A 250 18.57 11.63 -5.41
CA GLU A 250 18.37 11.56 -6.87
C GLU A 250 19.39 12.46 -7.62
N GLN A 251 19.95 13.46 -6.94
CA GLN A 251 21.09 14.26 -7.37
C GLN A 251 22.40 13.46 -7.46
N ASP A 252 22.71 12.57 -6.53
CA ASP A 252 23.88 11.68 -6.61
C ASP A 252 23.75 10.70 -7.79
N ARG A 253 22.52 10.23 -8.07
CA ARG A 253 22.25 9.36 -9.21
C ARG A 253 22.38 10.07 -10.56
N GLN A 254 21.98 11.34 -10.63
CA GLN A 254 22.24 12.14 -11.83
C GLN A 254 23.73 12.45 -11.98
N ALA A 255 24.44 12.80 -10.91
CA ALA A 255 25.87 13.10 -10.95
C ALA A 255 26.73 11.94 -11.47
N VAL A 256 26.41 10.69 -11.11
CA VAL A 256 27.10 9.50 -11.64
C VAL A 256 26.76 9.26 -13.12
N ALA A 257 25.54 9.53 -13.56
CA ALA A 257 25.13 9.39 -14.96
C ALA A 257 25.71 10.46 -15.91
N TRP A 258 26.28 11.55 -15.38
CA TRP A 258 26.98 12.58 -16.18
C TRP A 258 28.49 12.36 -16.28
N HIS A 259 29.05 11.39 -15.54
CA HIS A 259 30.49 11.09 -15.51
C HIS A 259 30.86 9.69 -16.06
N ALA A 260 29.87 8.92 -16.53
CA ALA A 260 30.03 7.71 -17.33
C ALA A 260 29.65 7.99 -18.79
#